data_AF-A0A2Z6M8V1-F1
#
_entry.id   AF-A0A2Z6M8V1-F1
#
_cell.length_a   1.000
_cell.length_b   1.000
_cell.length_c   1.000
_cell.angle_alpha   90.00
_cell.angle_beta   90.00
_cell.angle_gamma   90.00
#
_symmetry.space_group_name_H-M   'P 1'
#
loop_
_entity.id
_entity.type
_entity.pdbx_description
1 polymer ?
#
loop_
_entity_poly.entity_id
_entity_poly.type
_entity_poly.pdbx_seq_one_letter_code
_entity_poly.pdbx_strand_id
1 'polypeptide(L)'
;MRANLTFTSDIHGQYSDLLRLFEYGGLPPQANYLFLGDYVDRGKQSLETICLLLAGNHECASINRIYGFYDECKRRFNVRIWKVFTECFNCLPVAALIDEKILCMHGGLSPDLNSLDQIRNLKRPTDVPDTGLLCDLLWSDPSKEVPGWGMNDRGVSYTFGADKVSEFLQKHDLDLICRAHQ
;
A
#
# COMPACT_ATOMS: atom_id res chain seq x y z
N MET A 1 -2.79 -26.01 -7.96
CA MET A 1 -1.74 -25.02 -8.25
C MET A 1 -2.15 -23.73 -7.56
N ARG A 2 -1.25 -23.05 -6.84
CA ARG A 2 -1.49 -21.64 -6.50
C ARG A 2 -1.46 -20.85 -7.82
N ALA A 3 -2.44 -19.97 -8.03
CA ALA A 3 -2.43 -19.11 -9.21
C ALA A 3 -1.35 -18.04 -9.05
N ASN A 4 -0.70 -17.67 -10.16
CA ASN A 4 0.35 -16.65 -10.15
C ASN A 4 -0.18 -15.35 -9.54
N LEU A 5 0.54 -14.84 -8.53
CA LEU A 5 0.23 -13.58 -7.88
C LEU A 5 1.10 -12.48 -8.49
N THR A 6 0.46 -11.49 -9.11
CA THR A 6 1.14 -10.32 -9.63
C THR A 6 1.21 -9.26 -8.53
N PHE A 7 2.43 -8.88 -8.15
CA PHE A 7 2.67 -7.76 -7.23
C PHE A 7 2.59 -6.45 -7.99
N THR A 8 1.95 -5.46 -7.38
CA THR A 8 1.67 -4.15 -7.98
C THR A 8 2.03 -3.04 -7.01
N SER A 9 2.92 -2.17 -7.46
CA SER A 9 3.36 -0.97 -6.74
C SER A 9 2.34 0.17 -6.89
N ASP A 10 2.69 1.33 -6.36
CA ASP A 10 1.98 2.61 -6.47
C ASP A 10 1.35 2.85 -7.87
N ILE A 11 0.08 3.27 -7.88
CA ILE A 11 -0.67 3.60 -9.09
C ILE A 11 -0.90 5.11 -9.23
N HIS A 12 -0.92 5.87 -8.12
CA HIS A 12 -1.01 7.33 -8.08
C HIS A 12 -2.04 7.90 -9.06
N GLY A 13 -3.27 7.37 -9.06
CA GLY A 13 -4.36 7.84 -9.92
C GLY A 13 -4.08 7.73 -11.44
N GLN A 14 -3.13 6.91 -11.88
CA GLN A 14 -2.81 6.64 -13.29
C GLN A 14 -3.69 5.53 -13.89
N TYR A 15 -5.01 5.72 -13.87
CA TYR A 15 -5.99 4.72 -14.30
C TYR A 15 -5.73 4.10 -15.68
N SER A 16 -5.27 4.90 -16.66
CA SER A 16 -4.93 4.37 -17.99
C SER A 16 -3.76 3.38 -17.98
N ASP A 17 -2.81 3.53 -17.05
CA ASP A 17 -1.68 2.62 -16.88
C ASP A 17 -2.07 1.41 -16.02
N LEU A 18 -3.02 1.56 -15.07
CA LEU A 18 -3.66 0.43 -14.39
C LEU A 18 -4.41 -0.49 -15.39
N LEU A 19 -5.15 0.09 -16.34
CA LEU A 19 -5.81 -0.69 -17.39
C LEU A 19 -4.80 -1.48 -18.23
N ARG A 20 -3.71 -0.84 -18.67
CA ARG A 20 -2.60 -1.52 -19.37
C ARG A 20 -1.98 -2.63 -18.52
N LEU A 21 -1.83 -2.41 -17.22
CA LEU A 21 -1.30 -3.41 -16.31
C LEU A 21 -2.17 -4.67 -16.28
N PHE A 22 -3.50 -4.52 -16.30
CA PHE A 22 -4.44 -5.63 -16.46
C PHE A 22 -4.45 -6.22 -17.89
N GLU A 23 -4.22 -5.43 -18.94
CA GLU A 23 -4.05 -5.94 -20.31
C GLU A 23 -2.81 -6.86 -20.42
N TYR A 24 -1.70 -6.52 -19.77
CA TYR A 24 -0.46 -7.31 -19.77
C TYR A 24 -0.49 -8.49 -18.78
N GLY A 25 -0.98 -8.29 -17.56
CA GLY A 25 -1.00 -9.33 -16.51
C GLY A 25 -2.22 -10.25 -16.54
N GLY A 26 -3.25 -9.89 -17.32
CA GLY A 26 -4.57 -10.53 -17.34
C GLY A 26 -5.53 -9.86 -16.37
N LEU A 27 -6.78 -9.64 -16.78
CA LEU A 27 -7.81 -9.12 -15.89
C LEU A 27 -8.09 -10.09 -14.72
N PRO A 28 -8.65 -9.62 -13.59
CA PRO A 28 -9.34 -10.50 -12.64
C PRO A 28 -10.62 -11.06 -13.29
N PRO A 29 -10.98 -12.34 -13.11
CA PRO A 29 -10.34 -13.35 -12.24
C PRO A 29 -9.27 -14.22 -12.94
N GLN A 30 -8.82 -13.87 -14.14
CA GLN A 30 -7.80 -14.64 -14.87
C GLN A 30 -6.41 -14.58 -14.22
N ALA A 31 -6.11 -13.51 -13.48
CA ALA A 31 -4.92 -13.38 -12.64
C ALA A 31 -5.28 -12.83 -11.24
N ASN A 32 -4.43 -13.17 -10.25
CA ASN A 32 -4.51 -12.63 -8.89
C ASN A 32 -3.56 -11.46 -8.74
N TYR A 33 -3.97 -10.44 -8.00
CA TYR A 33 -3.17 -9.24 -7.76
C TYR A 33 -3.03 -8.94 -6.27
N LEU A 34 -1.84 -8.46 -5.88
CA LEU A 34 -1.61 -7.79 -4.61
C LEU A 34 -1.07 -6.39 -4.90
N PHE A 35 -1.90 -5.38 -4.64
CA PHE A 35 -1.49 -3.98 -4.68
C PHE A 35 -0.97 -3.56 -3.30
N LEU A 36 0.12 -2.79 -3.29
CA LEU A 36 0.85 -2.43 -2.06
C LEU A 36 0.58 -1.01 -1.55
N GLY A 37 -0.49 -0.35 -1.99
CA GLY A 37 -0.86 1.02 -1.57
C GLY A 37 -0.85 2.03 -2.71
N ASP A 38 -0.86 3.32 -2.35
CA ASP A 38 -0.77 4.49 -3.25
C ASP A 38 -1.62 4.38 -4.53
N TYR A 39 -2.91 4.08 -4.33
CA TYR A 39 -3.92 4.00 -5.39
C TYR A 39 -4.32 5.38 -5.94
N VAL A 40 -4.43 6.33 -5.03
CA VAL A 40 -4.93 7.68 -5.24
C VAL A 40 -3.76 8.67 -5.21
N ASP A 41 -4.08 9.95 -5.35
CA ASP A 41 -3.14 11.07 -5.36
C ASP A 41 -2.30 11.19 -6.64
N ARG A 42 -1.61 12.34 -6.79
CA ARG A 42 -0.78 12.80 -7.92
C ARG A 42 -1.45 12.80 -9.32
N GLY A 43 -1.94 11.65 -9.79
CA GLY A 43 -2.56 11.46 -11.09
C GLY A 43 -4.01 11.93 -11.19
N LYS A 44 -4.50 11.95 -12.43
CA LYS A 44 -5.74 12.62 -12.81
C LYS A 44 -6.98 11.73 -12.71
N GLN A 45 -6.90 10.49 -12.25
CA GLN A 45 -8.01 9.53 -12.29
C GLN A 45 -8.07 8.71 -11.00
N SER A 46 -7.96 9.39 -9.85
CA SER A 46 -7.88 8.71 -8.54
C SER A 46 -9.17 7.98 -8.22
N LEU A 47 -10.35 8.54 -8.53
CA LEU A 47 -11.61 7.83 -8.30
C LEU A 47 -11.80 6.62 -9.21
N GLU A 48 -11.46 6.66 -10.51
CA GLU A 48 -11.58 5.43 -11.32
C GLU A 48 -10.58 4.36 -10.90
N THR A 49 -9.36 4.75 -10.51
CA THR A 49 -8.37 3.81 -9.97
C THR A 49 -8.91 3.10 -8.74
N ILE A 50 -9.34 3.84 -7.71
CA ILE A 50 -9.82 3.21 -6.47
C ILE A 50 -11.17 2.51 -6.64
N CYS A 51 -12.08 3.05 -7.45
CA CYS A 51 -13.33 2.37 -7.76
C CYS A 51 -13.08 1.06 -8.50
N LEU A 52 -12.16 0.98 -9.48
CA LEU A 52 -11.85 -0.28 -10.16
C LEU A 52 -11.21 -1.32 -9.22
N LEU A 53 -10.38 -0.89 -8.27
CA LEU A 53 -9.73 -1.78 -7.32
C LEU A 53 -10.67 -2.25 -6.19
N LEU A 54 -11.68 -1.47 -5.83
CA LEU A 54 -12.70 -1.84 -4.83
C LEU A 54 -13.93 -2.53 -5.46
N ALA A 55 -14.28 -2.22 -6.71
CA ALA A 55 -15.40 -2.83 -7.43
C ALA A 55 -15.00 -4.20 -7.99
N GLY A 56 -15.08 -5.21 -7.12
CA GLY A 56 -14.93 -6.61 -7.52
C GLY A 56 -15.89 -7.01 -8.64
N ASN A 57 -15.33 -7.42 -9.77
CA ASN A 57 -15.91 -8.17 -10.90
C ASN A 57 -17.20 -7.66 -11.61
N HIS A 58 -17.89 -6.63 -11.14
CA HIS A 58 -18.93 -5.91 -11.87
C HIS A 58 -19.06 -4.48 -11.33
N GLU A 59 -18.89 -3.44 -12.18
CA GLU A 59 -19.67 -2.18 -12.23
C GLU A 59 -18.95 -1.09 -13.06
N CYS A 60 -19.74 -0.25 -13.73
CA CYS A 60 -19.32 0.47 -14.94
C CYS A 60 -18.72 1.87 -14.67
N ALA A 61 -17.86 2.31 -15.58
CA ALA A 61 -17.06 3.53 -15.51
C ALA A 61 -17.86 4.86 -15.52
N SER A 62 -17.44 5.81 -14.68
CA SER A 62 -17.64 7.25 -14.92
C SER A 62 -16.69 8.18 -14.13
N ILE A 63 -15.70 8.75 -14.86
CA ILE A 63 -15.12 10.10 -14.66
C ILE A 63 -14.11 10.23 -13.50
N ASN A 64 -13.34 11.35 -13.48
CA ASN A 64 -11.99 11.60 -12.93
C ASN A 64 -11.69 13.02 -12.38
N ARG A 65 -10.54 13.15 -11.64
CA ARG A 65 -9.52 14.26 -11.57
C ARG A 65 -9.44 15.17 -10.31
N ILE A 66 -8.30 15.41 -9.61
CA ILE A 66 -6.87 14.99 -9.66
C ILE A 66 -6.45 14.47 -8.24
N TYR A 67 -5.20 14.66 -7.78
CA TYR A 67 -5.01 15.28 -6.45
C TYR A 67 -5.09 16.82 -6.52
N GLY A 68 -5.90 17.51 -5.71
CA GLY A 68 -6.70 16.99 -4.61
C GLY A 68 -7.75 15.94 -4.98
N PHE A 69 -7.75 14.86 -4.20
CA PHE A 69 -8.77 13.79 -4.21
C PHE A 69 -9.93 14.17 -3.29
N TYR A 70 -9.60 14.85 -2.20
CA TYR A 70 -10.51 15.79 -1.55
C TYR A 70 -11.14 16.74 -2.58
N ASP A 71 -10.34 17.41 -3.41
CA ASP A 71 -10.85 18.29 -4.48
C ASP A 71 -11.53 17.52 -5.62
N GLU A 72 -11.20 16.26 -5.87
CA GLU A 72 -11.82 15.42 -6.89
C GLU A 72 -13.25 15.07 -6.47
N CYS A 73 -13.38 14.49 -5.28
CA CYS A 73 -14.65 14.23 -4.64
C CYS A 73 -15.47 15.51 -4.53
N LYS A 74 -14.87 16.62 -4.06
CA LYS A 74 -15.56 17.91 -3.90
C LYS A 74 -16.00 18.54 -5.23
N ARG A 75 -15.17 18.52 -6.28
CA ARG A 75 -15.44 19.14 -7.59
C ARG A 75 -16.46 18.36 -8.41
N ARG A 76 -16.49 17.03 -8.25
CA ARG A 76 -17.31 16.14 -9.09
C ARG A 76 -18.56 15.63 -8.40
N PHE A 77 -18.50 15.49 -7.08
CA PHE A 77 -19.54 14.94 -6.24
C PHE A 77 -19.76 15.89 -5.06
N ASN A 78 -19.21 15.57 -3.89
CA ASN A 78 -19.24 16.38 -2.68
C ASN A 78 -18.19 15.88 -1.67
N VAL A 79 -18.00 16.64 -0.59
CA VAL A 79 -17.07 16.30 0.51
C VAL A 79 -17.48 15.03 1.28
N ARG A 80 -18.75 14.60 1.23
CA ARG A 80 -19.20 13.36 1.89
C ARG A 80 -18.60 12.12 1.20
N ILE A 81 -18.43 12.13 -0.12
CA ILE A 81 -17.77 11.03 -0.84
C ILE A 81 -16.32 10.86 -0.38
N TRP A 82 -15.57 11.96 -0.21
CA TRP A 82 -14.21 11.90 0.34
C TRP A 82 -14.19 11.24 1.73
N LYS A 83 -15.11 11.63 2.64
CA LYS A 83 -15.21 11.01 3.96
C LYS A 83 -15.48 9.50 3.90
N VAL A 84 -16.35 9.05 3.00
CA VAL A 84 -16.64 7.63 2.79
C VAL A 84 -15.40 6.88 2.28
N PHE A 85 -14.60 7.48 1.40
CA PHE A 85 -13.31 6.91 1.01
C PHE A 85 -12.30 6.88 2.17
N THR A 86 -12.23 7.91 3.01
CA THR A 86 -11.41 7.88 4.24
C THR A 86 -11.83 6.75 5.18
N GLU A 87 -13.13 6.58 5.43
CA GLU A 87 -13.68 5.47 6.23
C GLU A 87 -13.32 4.09 5.63
N CYS A 88 -13.31 3.97 4.30
CA CYS A 88 -12.85 2.78 3.59
C CYS A 88 -11.34 2.55 3.73
N PHE A 89 -10.51 3.58 3.54
CA PHE A 89 -9.04 3.51 3.64
C PHE A 89 -8.59 3.10 5.03
N ASN A 90 -9.25 3.63 6.07
CA ASN A 90 -9.01 3.27 7.46
C ASN A 90 -9.29 1.79 7.77
N CYS A 91 -9.96 1.06 6.88
CA CYS A 91 -10.21 -0.39 6.99
C CYS A 91 -9.22 -1.27 6.22
N LEU A 92 -8.39 -0.70 5.33
CA LEU A 92 -7.51 -1.48 4.46
C LEU A 92 -6.48 -2.32 5.24
N PRO A 93 -6.03 -3.47 4.69
CA PRO A 93 -4.88 -4.18 5.22
C PRO A 93 -3.60 -3.38 4.95
N VAL A 94 -2.67 -3.39 5.90
CA VAL A 94 -1.40 -2.65 5.84
C VAL A 94 -0.20 -3.54 5.50
N ALA A 95 -0.39 -4.85 5.55
CA ALA A 95 0.57 -5.84 5.09
C ALA A 95 -0.15 -7.13 4.64
N ALA A 96 0.54 -7.94 3.83
CA ALA A 96 0.16 -9.29 3.48
C ALA A 96 1.33 -10.25 3.70
N LEU A 97 1.05 -11.50 4.06
CA LEU A 97 2.04 -12.56 4.17
C LEU A 97 1.72 -13.63 3.11
N ILE A 98 2.55 -13.72 2.09
CA ILE A 98 2.39 -14.66 0.97
C ILE A 98 3.21 -15.91 1.25
N ASP A 99 2.55 -17.07 1.15
CA ASP A 99 3.12 -18.40 1.30
C ASP A 99 3.97 -18.61 2.58
N GLU A 100 3.65 -17.85 3.63
CA GLU A 100 4.35 -17.80 4.92
C GLU A 100 5.84 -17.37 4.82
N LYS A 101 6.28 -16.87 3.66
CA LYS A 101 7.69 -16.56 3.36
C LYS A 101 7.95 -15.16 2.82
N ILE A 102 6.97 -14.50 2.20
CA ILE A 102 7.13 -13.15 1.65
C ILE A 102 6.22 -12.20 2.41
N LEU A 103 6.80 -11.28 3.20
CA LEU A 103 6.04 -10.23 3.88
C LEU A 103 5.98 -8.99 2.98
N CYS A 104 4.78 -8.51 2.70
CA CYS A 104 4.54 -7.40 1.78
C CYS A 104 3.89 -6.22 2.51
N MET A 105 4.36 -5.00 2.29
CA MET A 105 3.82 -3.76 2.87
C MET A 105 4.12 -2.57 1.96
N HIS A 106 3.63 -1.37 2.27
CA HIS A 106 3.89 -0.19 1.45
C HIS A 106 5.32 0.36 1.66
N GLY A 107 5.60 0.83 2.88
CA GLY A 107 6.87 1.44 3.27
C GLY A 107 7.93 0.39 3.61
N GLY A 108 7.92 -0.14 4.84
CA GLY A 108 8.94 -1.07 5.29
C GLY A 108 8.93 -1.36 6.79
N LEU A 109 10.10 -1.69 7.34
CA LEU A 109 10.23 -2.16 8.72
C LEU A 109 10.05 -1.03 9.76
N SER A 110 9.57 -1.42 10.95
CA SER A 110 9.47 -0.56 12.13
C SER A 110 10.40 -1.04 13.25
N PRO A 111 11.02 -0.15 14.04
CA PRO A 111 11.69 -0.53 15.29
C PRO A 111 10.74 -1.22 16.28
N ASP A 112 9.44 -0.90 16.23
CA ASP A 112 8.41 -1.49 17.08
C ASP A 112 7.99 -2.89 16.61
N LEU A 113 8.26 -3.27 15.35
CA LEU A 113 7.81 -4.54 14.78
C LEU A 113 8.69 -5.71 15.25
N ASN A 114 8.24 -6.36 16.31
CA ASN A 114 8.92 -7.47 16.97
C ASN A 114 8.23 -8.83 16.76
N SER A 115 6.94 -8.82 16.41
CA SER A 115 6.15 -9.99 15.99
C SER A 115 5.14 -9.59 14.92
N LEU A 116 4.91 -10.47 13.93
CA LEU A 116 3.85 -10.30 12.92
C LEU A 116 2.44 -10.21 13.55
N ASP A 117 2.26 -10.72 14.77
CA ASP A 117 0.99 -10.57 15.51
C ASP A 117 0.70 -9.11 15.87
N GLN A 118 1.71 -8.24 15.99
CA GLN A 118 1.45 -6.81 16.20
C GLN A 118 0.72 -6.20 15.00
N ILE A 119 1.06 -6.62 13.77
CA ILE A 119 0.35 -6.22 12.55
C ILE A 119 -1.08 -6.79 12.54
N ARG A 120 -1.24 -8.08 12.87
CA ARG A 120 -2.56 -8.75 12.94
C ARG A 120 -3.49 -8.09 13.96
N ASN A 121 -2.94 -7.58 15.06
CA ASN A 121 -3.67 -6.94 16.14
C ASN A 121 -3.90 -5.41 15.94
N LEU A 122 -3.47 -4.83 14.81
CA LEU A 122 -3.82 -3.44 14.46
C LEU A 122 -5.33 -3.32 14.30
N LYS A 123 -5.95 -2.57 15.21
CA LYS A 123 -7.39 -2.29 15.22
C LYS A 123 -7.76 -1.48 13.98
N ARG A 124 -8.87 -1.84 13.35
CA ARG A 124 -9.47 -1.12 12.23
C ARG A 124 -10.98 -0.93 12.46
N PRO A 125 -11.60 0.18 12.03
CA PRO A 125 -10.98 1.30 11.33
C PRO A 125 -10.01 2.10 12.22
N THR A 126 -8.91 2.58 11.64
CA THR A 126 -7.94 3.48 12.30
C THR A 126 -7.40 4.49 11.29
N ASP A 127 -7.10 5.70 11.76
CA ASP A 127 -6.28 6.66 11.02
C ASP A 127 -4.79 6.32 11.19
N VAL A 128 -3.93 6.84 10.32
CA VAL A 128 -2.48 6.64 10.41
C VAL A 128 -1.89 7.64 11.40
N PRO A 129 -1.25 7.20 12.50
CA PRO A 129 -0.61 8.10 13.45
C PRO A 129 0.68 8.69 12.88
N ASP A 130 1.12 9.83 13.43
CA ASP A 130 2.38 10.48 13.04
C ASP A 130 3.64 9.65 13.38
N THR A 131 3.53 8.63 14.24
CA THR A 131 4.66 7.80 14.73
C THR A 131 4.23 6.37 15.07
N GLY A 132 5.23 5.48 15.19
CA GLY A 132 5.09 4.09 15.63
C GLY A 132 4.65 3.13 14.53
N LEU A 133 4.47 1.85 14.90
CA LEU A 133 4.29 0.72 13.98
C LEU A 133 3.44 0.99 12.70
N LEU A 134 2.23 1.54 12.83
CA LEU A 134 1.37 1.77 11.66
C LEU A 134 1.92 2.87 10.73
N CYS A 135 2.56 3.90 11.29
CA CYS A 135 3.27 4.91 10.51
C CYS A 135 4.42 4.26 9.73
N ASP A 136 5.25 3.49 10.42
CA ASP A 136 6.47 2.92 9.87
C ASP A 136 6.24 1.90 8.76
N LEU A 137 5.20 1.06 8.88
CA LEU A 137 4.78 0.12 7.83
C LEU A 137 4.41 0.81 6.50
N LEU A 138 4.08 2.10 6.55
CA LEU A 138 3.68 2.91 5.40
C LEU A 138 4.77 3.89 4.95
N TRP A 139 5.62 4.39 5.85
CA TRP A 139 6.52 5.53 5.58
C TRP A 139 8.02 5.26 5.69
N SER A 140 8.45 4.08 6.16
CA SER A 140 9.87 3.77 6.27
C SER A 140 10.51 3.38 4.94
N ASP A 141 11.82 3.64 4.79
CA ASP A 141 12.60 3.35 3.58
C ASP A 141 13.90 2.58 3.87
N PRO A 142 14.36 1.73 2.93
CA PRO A 142 15.69 1.13 3.02
C PRO A 142 16.79 2.17 2.82
N SER A 143 17.88 2.08 3.61
CA SER A 143 19.11 2.85 3.39
C SER A 143 20.31 1.93 3.16
N LYS A 144 21.18 2.31 2.23
CA LYS A 144 22.47 1.65 1.97
C LYS A 144 23.62 2.28 2.77
N GLU A 145 23.39 3.45 3.35
CA GLU A 145 24.43 4.28 3.98
C GLU A 145 24.40 4.16 5.50
N VAL A 146 23.25 3.81 6.08
CA VAL A 146 23.05 3.69 7.52
C VAL A 146 22.94 2.22 7.93
N PRO A 147 23.85 1.69 8.78
CA PRO A 147 23.63 0.42 9.47
C PRO A 147 22.60 0.62 10.59
N GLY A 148 21.68 -0.33 10.76
CA GLY A 148 20.64 -0.25 11.78
C GLY A 148 19.47 0.64 11.38
N TRP A 149 19.18 1.64 12.20
CA TRP A 149 18.07 2.59 12.00
C TRP A 149 18.62 4.00 11.85
N GLY A 150 18.10 4.74 10.86
CA GLY A 150 18.41 6.15 10.62
C GLY A 150 17.18 7.04 10.66
N MET A 151 17.39 8.35 10.64
CA MET A 151 16.32 9.31 10.36
C MET A 151 15.89 9.18 8.90
N ASN A 152 14.63 9.49 8.59
CA ASN A 152 14.13 9.54 7.21
C ASN A 152 14.03 11.00 6.73
N ASP A 153 14.56 11.29 5.54
CA ASP A 153 14.49 12.60 4.88
C ASP A 153 13.05 13.03 4.56
N ARG A 154 12.08 12.10 4.57
CA ARG A 154 10.64 12.41 4.54
C ARG A 154 10.15 13.21 5.76
N GLY A 155 10.95 13.29 6.83
CA GLY A 155 10.58 13.95 8.09
C GLY A 155 9.61 13.16 8.96
N VAL A 156 9.34 11.90 8.59
CA VAL A 156 8.43 10.97 9.27
C VAL A 156 9.01 9.56 9.19
N SER A 157 8.80 8.73 10.22
CA SER A 157 9.35 7.38 10.33
C SER A 157 10.90 7.33 10.24
N TYR A 158 11.45 6.19 9.86
CA TYR A 158 12.85 5.83 9.92
C TYR A 158 13.37 5.32 8.56
N THR A 159 14.68 5.37 8.39
CA THR A 159 15.37 4.54 7.41
C THR A 159 15.92 3.26 8.07
N PHE A 160 16.01 2.16 7.31
CA PHE A 160 16.53 0.87 7.83
C PHE A 160 17.61 0.26 6.95
N GLY A 161 18.67 -0.24 7.57
CA GLY A 161 19.80 -0.88 6.91
C GLY A 161 19.52 -2.32 6.48
N ALA A 162 20.38 -2.84 5.59
CA ALA A 162 20.33 -4.24 5.14
C ALA A 162 20.56 -5.26 6.27
N ASP A 163 21.21 -4.85 7.36
CA ASP A 163 21.33 -5.63 8.59
C ASP A 163 19.97 -5.84 9.25
N LYS A 164 19.10 -4.82 9.28
CA LYS A 164 17.75 -4.94 9.86
C LYS A 164 16.81 -5.77 9.00
N VAL A 165 16.95 -5.70 7.68
CA VAL A 165 16.28 -6.65 6.77
C VAL A 165 16.72 -8.09 7.09
N SER A 166 18.02 -8.34 7.18
CA SER A 166 18.57 -9.68 7.42
C SER A 166 18.18 -10.24 8.79
N GLU A 167 18.27 -9.44 9.84
CA GLU A 167 17.85 -9.77 11.21
C GLU A 167 16.35 -10.12 11.26
N PHE A 168 15.51 -9.31 10.61
CA PHE A 168 14.07 -9.52 10.59
C PHE A 168 13.68 -10.80 9.85
N LEU A 169 14.23 -11.01 8.64
CA LEU A 169 13.98 -12.21 7.84
C LEU A 169 14.36 -13.49 8.60
N GLN A 170 15.56 -13.51 9.20
CA GLN A 170 16.04 -14.65 9.98
C GLN A 170 15.17 -14.91 11.23
N LYS A 171 14.79 -13.84 11.96
CA LYS A 171 13.97 -13.93 13.18
C LYS A 171 12.56 -14.48 12.91
N HIS A 172 12.00 -14.21 11.74
CA HIS A 172 10.63 -14.58 11.38
C HIS A 172 10.51 -15.75 10.39
N ASP A 173 11.62 -16.41 10.06
CA ASP A 173 11.70 -17.47 9.03
C ASP A 173 11.09 -17.04 7.69
N LEU A 174 11.40 -15.81 7.26
CA LEU A 174 10.94 -15.23 5.99
C LEU A 174 12.09 -15.20 4.98
N ASP A 175 11.74 -15.31 3.70
CA ASP A 175 12.70 -15.28 2.59
C ASP A 175 12.84 -13.87 1.98
N LEU A 176 11.78 -13.05 2.02
CA LEU A 176 11.73 -11.75 1.34
C LEU A 176 10.79 -10.75 2.03
N ILE A 177 11.20 -9.46 2.01
CA ILE A 177 10.31 -8.32 2.20
C ILE A 177 10.04 -7.70 0.82
N CYS A 178 8.76 -7.57 0.46
CA CYS A 178 8.31 -6.89 -0.76
C CYS A 178 7.68 -5.54 -0.37
N ARG A 179 8.09 -4.45 -1.06
CA ARG A 179 7.65 -3.09 -0.73
C ARG A 179 7.53 -2.20 -1.97
N ALA A 180 6.92 -1.03 -1.79
CA ALA A 180 6.56 -0.08 -2.85
C ALA A 180 7.25 1.29 -2.60
N HIS A 181 6.55 2.43 -2.66
CA HIS A 181 6.91 3.72 -2.01
C HIS A 181 8.21 4.47 -2.47
N GLN A 182 9.06 3.85 -3.31
CA GLN A 182 10.23 4.47 -3.98
C GLN A 182 10.43 3.89 -5.39
#